data_AF-A0A7Y4VM07-F1
#
_entry.id   AF-A0A7Y4VM07-F1
#
_cell.length_a   1.000
_cell.length_b   1.000
_cell.length_c   1.000
_cell.angle_alpha   90.00
_cell.angle_beta   90.00
_cell.angle_gamma   90.00
#
_symmetry.space_group_name_H-M   'P 1'
#
loop_
_entity.id
_entity.type
_entity.pdbx_description
1 polymer ?
#
loop_
_entity_poly.entity_id
_entity_poly.type
_entity_poly.pdbx_seq_one_letter_code
_entity_poly.pdbx_strand_id
1 'polypeptide(L)'
;MDYSGYQLTIQNDPGNSFSCKLFSTKQIQKNEKVELIKAGDRLLECCGNHATAQITFFLTNKGELCTLDDDDLPNILHSSFDKFVEAYALRNHISHLERNPYYFEVAKPSDLNLFMDERFKVLEECTDSYNRWWTDEQLFAVKGVWLDRPEFYFHVYGKTPRLCSDLINDLKMQGILKK
;
A
#
# COMPACT_ATOMS: atom_id res chain seq x y z
N MET A 1 25.48 4.89 24.12
CA MET A 1 24.21 4.15 24.22
C MET A 1 23.95 3.58 22.85
N ASP A 2 24.00 2.26 22.75
CA ASP A 2 23.86 1.53 21.51
C ASP A 2 22.39 1.38 21.19
N TYR A 3 21.99 1.84 20.01
CA TYR A 3 20.63 1.68 19.51
C TYR A 3 20.61 0.69 18.35
N SER A 4 19.76 -0.32 18.47
CA SER A 4 19.28 -1.14 17.36
C SER A 4 17.76 -0.97 17.27
N GLY A 5 17.25 -0.59 16.10
CA GLY A 5 15.80 -0.44 15.85
C GLY A 5 15.19 0.90 16.28
N TYR A 6 14.04 1.20 15.66
CA TYR A 6 13.33 2.48 15.70
C TYR A 6 13.08 3.04 17.10
N GLN A 7 13.30 4.34 17.29
CA GLN A 7 12.88 5.05 18.50
C GLN A 7 11.60 5.87 18.23
N LEU A 8 10.48 5.33 18.69
CA LEU A 8 9.21 6.05 18.83
C LEU A 8 9.32 7.00 20.03
N THR A 9 9.20 8.31 19.80
CA THR A 9 9.03 9.31 20.86
C THR A 9 7.73 10.05 20.62
N ILE A 10 6.73 9.80 21.46
CA ILE A 10 5.44 10.52 21.41
C ILE A 10 5.59 11.79 22.23
N GLN A 11 5.76 12.93 21.56
CA GLN A 11 5.55 14.24 22.19
C GLN A 11 4.12 14.67 21.89
N ASN A 12 3.33 14.84 22.94
CA ASN A 12 1.91 15.19 22.85
C ASN A 12 1.76 16.70 22.60
N ASP A 13 2.28 17.17 21.46
CA ASP A 13 2.15 18.56 21.00
C ASP A 13 1.06 18.62 19.91
N PRO A 14 0.01 19.45 20.08
CA PRO A 14 -1.09 19.58 19.14
C PRO A 14 -0.68 20.06 17.73
N GLY A 15 0.56 20.51 17.52
CA GLY A 15 1.10 20.85 16.20
C GLY A 15 1.81 19.73 15.44
N ASN A 16 2.03 18.56 16.05
CA ASN A 16 2.83 17.48 15.46
C ASN A 16 1.98 16.29 15.05
N SER A 17 1.86 16.05 13.74
CA SER A 17 1.47 14.76 13.19
C SER A 17 2.65 13.81 13.25
N PHE A 18 2.43 12.57 13.68
CA PHE A 18 3.42 11.50 13.67
C PHE A 18 4.18 11.45 12.32
N SER A 19 5.52 11.51 12.37
CA SER A 19 6.38 11.30 11.20
C SER A 19 7.25 10.06 11.42
N CYS A 20 7.01 9.01 10.65
CA CYS A 20 7.93 7.88 10.54
C CYS A 20 8.94 8.20 9.42
N LYS A 21 10.24 8.05 9.70
CA LYS A 21 11.31 8.23 8.72
C LYS A 21 12.22 7.02 8.77
N LEU A 22 12.53 6.46 7.60
CA LEU A 22 13.32 5.23 7.48
C LEU A 22 14.76 5.61 7.16
N PHE A 23 15.64 5.54 8.16
CA PHE A 23 17.06 5.81 7.99
C PHE A 23 17.85 4.51 8.02
N SER A 24 18.78 4.34 7.07
CA SER A 24 19.78 3.30 7.18
C SER A 24 20.71 3.58 8.37
N THR A 25 21.24 2.53 8.99
CA THR A 25 22.25 2.65 10.06
C THR A 25 23.45 3.50 9.62
N LYS A 26 23.81 3.44 8.34
CA LYS A 26 24.90 4.22 7.74
C LYS A 26 24.60 5.72 7.69
N GLN A 27 23.37 6.11 7.34
CA GLN A 27 22.93 7.52 7.33
C GLN A 27 22.99 8.12 8.73
N ILE A 28 22.54 7.36 9.74
CA ILE A 28 22.60 7.75 11.15
C ILE A 28 24.06 7.94 11.59
N GLN A 29 24.92 6.95 11.32
CA GLN A 29 26.34 6.99 11.69
C GLN A 29 27.10 8.17 11.06
N LYS A 30 26.68 8.60 9.87
CA LYS A 30 27.32 9.69 9.12
C LYS A 30 26.67 11.06 9.33
N ASN A 31 25.58 11.13 10.09
CA ASN A 31 24.78 12.35 10.27
C ASN A 31 24.38 12.97 8.90
N GLU A 32 23.98 12.13 7.96
CA GLU A 32 23.58 12.56 6.62
C GLU A 32 22.30 13.39 6.69
N LYS A 33 22.25 14.52 5.96
CA LYS A 33 21.06 15.38 5.92
C LYS A 33 19.95 14.67 5.15
N VAL A 34 18.72 14.87 5.60
CA VAL A 34 17.53 14.43 4.85
C VAL A 34 17.41 15.30 3.59
N GLU A 35 17.54 14.67 2.44
CA GLU A 35 17.29 15.32 1.16
C GLU A 35 15.79 15.29 0.86
N LEU A 36 15.20 16.48 0.72
CA LEU A 36 13.82 16.64 0.29
C LEU A 36 13.81 17.05 -1.18
N ILE A 37 13.01 16.37 -1.99
CA ILE A 37 12.76 16.73 -3.38
C ILE A 37 11.38 17.36 -3.51
N LYS A 38 11.21 18.27 -4.48
CA LYS A 38 9.90 18.85 -4.81
C LYS A 38 9.29 18.08 -5.98
N ALA A 39 8.06 17.62 -5.82
CA ALA A 39 7.28 16.91 -6.86
C ALA A 39 5.87 17.49 -6.87
N GLY A 40 5.51 18.19 -7.95
CA GLY A 40 4.29 19.00 -8.02
C GLY A 40 4.24 20.08 -6.92
N ASP A 41 3.17 20.07 -6.13
CA ASP A 41 2.95 20.96 -4.98
C ASP A 41 3.46 20.38 -3.64
N ARG A 42 4.12 19.20 -3.67
CA ARG A 42 4.54 18.46 -2.47
C ARG A 42 6.07 18.43 -2.29
N LEU A 43 6.48 18.31 -1.03
CA LEU A 43 7.85 17.97 -0.64
C LEU A 43 7.88 16.48 -0.27
N LEU A 44 8.87 15.76 -0.82
CA LEU A 44 9.03 14.33 -0.66
C LEU A 44 10.38 14.01 -0.03
N GLU A 45 10.38 13.08 0.92
CA GLU A 45 11.60 12.45 1.44
C GLU A 45 11.89 11.18 0.63
N CYS A 46 13.11 11.07 0.08
CA CYS A 46 13.55 9.88 -0.64
C CYS A 46 13.96 8.78 0.35
N CYS A 47 13.31 7.62 0.30
CA CYS A 47 13.62 6.47 1.17
C CYS A 47 14.92 5.73 0.75
N GLY A 48 15.69 6.29 -0.18
CA GLY A 48 16.99 5.78 -0.63
C GLY A 48 16.93 4.95 -1.92
N ASN A 49 18.11 4.68 -2.49
CA ASN A 49 18.27 3.76 -3.61
C ASN A 49 18.43 2.33 -3.09
N HIS A 50 17.44 1.49 -3.36
CA HIS A 50 17.53 0.06 -3.06
C HIS A 50 18.15 -0.65 -4.26
N ALA A 51 19.30 -1.32 -4.06
CA ALA A 51 20.00 -2.05 -5.12
C ALA A 51 19.15 -3.15 -5.79
N THR A 52 18.03 -3.53 -5.17
CA THR A 52 17.11 -4.57 -5.62
C THR A 52 15.70 -4.07 -5.94
N ALA A 53 15.33 -2.83 -5.59
CA ALA A 53 14.01 -2.30 -5.92
C ALA A 53 14.09 -1.54 -7.24
N GLN A 54 13.24 -1.93 -8.19
CA GLN A 54 13.15 -1.25 -9.49
C GLN A 54 12.44 0.12 -9.39
N ILE A 55 11.95 0.48 -8.20
CA ILE A 55 11.13 1.66 -7.94
C ILE A 55 11.59 2.32 -6.64
N THR A 56 11.67 3.64 -6.65
CA THR A 56 11.99 4.46 -5.48
C THR A 56 10.70 4.86 -4.75
N PHE A 57 10.69 4.68 -3.43
CA PHE A 57 9.59 5.10 -2.57
C PHE A 57 9.88 6.44 -1.92
N PHE A 58 8.80 7.19 -1.66
CA PHE A 58 8.84 8.50 -1.07
C PHE A 58 7.80 8.63 0.04
N LEU A 59 8.04 9.56 0.96
CA LEU A 59 7.06 9.99 1.96
C LEU A 59 6.67 11.45 1.70
N THR A 60 5.37 11.71 1.64
CA THR A 60 4.86 13.08 1.53
C THR A 60 5.01 13.81 2.86
N ASN A 61 4.89 15.14 2.86
CA ASN A 61 4.81 15.94 4.08
C ASN A 61 3.62 15.60 4.99
N LYS A 62 2.63 14.83 4.50
CA LYS A 62 1.50 14.30 5.28
C LYS A 62 1.78 12.90 5.84
N GLY A 63 2.94 12.32 5.57
CA GLY A 63 3.29 10.95 5.98
C GLY A 63 2.71 9.85 5.09
N GLU A 64 2.17 10.20 3.91
CA GLU A 64 1.66 9.21 2.95
C GLU A 64 2.83 8.53 2.22
N LEU A 65 2.71 7.23 1.98
CA LEU A 65 3.69 6.46 1.20
C LEU A 65 3.34 6.52 -0.28
N CYS A 66 4.29 6.91 -1.12
CA CYS A 66 4.06 7.07 -2.55
C CYS A 66 5.26 6.64 -3.40
N THR A 67 5.01 6.51 -4.69
CA THR A 67 6.01 6.50 -5.76
C THR A 67 5.86 7.78 -6.58
N LEU A 68 6.65 7.91 -7.66
CA LEU A 68 6.41 8.92 -8.69
C LEU A 68 5.82 8.22 -9.91
N ASP A 69 4.82 8.85 -10.53
CA ASP A 69 4.31 8.45 -11.84
C ASP A 69 5.19 9.00 -12.98
N ASP A 70 4.77 8.75 -14.23
CA ASP A 70 5.49 9.18 -15.44
C ASP A 70 5.64 10.71 -15.57
N ASP A 71 4.83 11.49 -14.85
CA ASP A 71 4.84 12.96 -14.84
C ASP A 71 5.59 13.53 -13.62
N ASP A 72 6.36 12.69 -12.90
CA ASP A 72 7.04 13.02 -11.63
C ASP A 72 6.06 13.53 -10.55
N LEU A 73 4.79 13.11 -10.60
CA LEU A 73 3.79 13.45 -9.59
C LEU A 73 3.68 12.33 -8.53
N PRO A 74 3.36 12.68 -7.27
CA PRO A 74 3.20 11.69 -6.22
C PRO A 74 2.03 10.72 -6.48
N ASN A 75 2.36 9.46 -6.73
CA ASN A 75 1.40 8.36 -6.83
C ASN A 75 1.22 7.71 -5.46
N ILE A 76 0.16 8.08 -4.74
CA ILE A 76 -0.04 7.66 -3.34
C ILE A 76 -0.50 6.21 -3.26
N LEU A 77 0.25 5.39 -2.53
CA LEU A 77 -0.01 3.96 -2.38
C LEU A 77 -0.73 3.63 -1.07
N HIS A 78 -0.39 4.37 0.00
CA HIS A 78 -0.97 4.21 1.33
C HIS A 78 -1.05 5.57 2.03
N SER A 79 -2.09 5.76 2.85
CA SER A 79 -2.27 7.00 3.60
C SER A 79 -1.25 7.18 4.73
N SER A 80 -0.57 6.11 5.13
CA SER A 80 0.53 6.13 6.11
C SER A 80 1.44 4.91 5.98
N PHE A 81 2.63 5.01 6.55
CA PHE A 81 3.55 3.87 6.65
C PHE A 81 2.99 2.72 7.50
N ASP A 82 2.22 3.03 8.54
CA ASP A 82 1.60 2.01 9.41
C ASP A 82 0.61 1.16 8.61
N LYS A 83 -0.21 1.79 7.76
CA LYS A 83 -1.12 1.08 6.85
C LYS A 83 -0.38 0.15 5.88
N PHE A 84 0.76 0.59 5.37
CA PHE A 84 1.62 -0.25 4.54
C PHE A 84 2.15 -1.47 5.31
N VAL A 85 2.63 -1.27 6.54
CA VAL A 85 3.13 -2.35 7.41
C VAL A 85 2.02 -3.36 7.73
N GLU A 86 0.83 -2.91 8.11
CA GLU A 86 -0.31 -3.79 8.38
C GLU A 86 -0.73 -4.59 7.15
N ALA A 87 -0.80 -3.96 5.97
CA ALA A 87 -1.09 -4.65 4.71
C ALA A 87 0.01 -5.65 4.32
N TYR A 88 1.27 -5.38 4.68
CA TYR A 88 2.37 -6.32 4.49
C TYR A 88 2.32 -7.50 5.47
N ALA A 89 2.01 -7.23 6.74
CA ALA A 89 1.84 -8.25 7.78
C ALA A 89 0.70 -9.21 7.43
N LEU A 90 -0.43 -8.69 6.95
CA LEU A 90 -1.55 -9.50 6.46
C LEU A 90 -1.12 -10.41 5.31
N ARG A 91 -0.42 -9.87 4.30
CA ARG A 91 0.11 -10.68 3.17
C ARG A 91 1.01 -11.82 3.64
N ASN A 92 1.85 -11.59 4.65
CA ASN A 92 2.66 -12.65 5.24
C ASN A 92 1.80 -13.70 5.96
N HIS A 93 0.81 -13.25 6.73
CA HIS A 93 -0.11 -14.13 7.44
C HIS A 93 -0.86 -15.08 6.49
N ILE A 94 -1.33 -14.56 5.35
CA ILE A 94 -2.10 -15.33 4.34
C ILE A 94 -1.22 -15.95 3.24
N SER A 95 0.10 -15.92 3.37
CA SER A 95 1.05 -16.39 2.33
C SER A 95 0.93 -17.88 1.99
N HIS A 96 0.29 -18.66 2.85
CA HIS A 96 0.00 -20.08 2.67
C HIS A 96 -1.26 -20.35 1.83
N LEU A 97 -2.06 -19.32 1.53
CA LEU A 97 -3.25 -19.45 0.69
C LEU A 97 -2.90 -19.46 -0.80
N GLU A 98 -3.79 -20.02 -1.59
CA GLU A 98 -3.71 -19.98 -3.05
C GLU A 98 -3.97 -18.55 -3.53
N ARG A 99 -3.13 -18.04 -4.43
CA ARG A 99 -3.30 -16.70 -5.02
C ARG A 99 -3.70 -16.81 -6.47
N ASN A 100 -4.53 -15.88 -6.94
CA ASN A 100 -4.68 -15.73 -8.38
C ASN A 100 -3.31 -15.39 -8.99
N PRO A 101 -2.89 -15.96 -10.12
CA PRO A 101 -1.60 -15.63 -10.71
C PRO A 101 -1.53 -14.20 -11.26
N TYR A 102 -2.67 -13.55 -11.48
CA TYR A 102 -2.75 -12.24 -12.13
C TYR A 102 -3.27 -11.16 -11.19
N TYR A 103 -2.86 -9.93 -11.47
CA TYR A 103 -3.43 -8.71 -10.93
C TYR A 103 -4.33 -8.11 -12.01
N PHE A 104 -5.50 -7.63 -11.63
CA PHE A 104 -6.51 -7.16 -12.57
C PHE A 104 -6.70 -5.67 -12.44
N GLU A 105 -6.75 -4.95 -13.55
CA GLU A 105 -7.06 -3.54 -13.52
C GLU A 105 -8.55 -3.32 -13.18
N VAL A 106 -8.81 -2.39 -12.27
CA VAL A 106 -10.16 -2.05 -11.82
C VAL A 106 -10.74 -0.97 -12.71
N ALA A 107 -11.77 -1.31 -13.48
CA ALA A 107 -12.45 -0.37 -14.36
C ALA A 107 -13.41 0.56 -13.58
N LYS A 108 -14.00 0.05 -12.49
CA LYS A 108 -14.99 0.78 -11.68
C LYS A 108 -14.71 0.63 -10.18
N PRO A 109 -13.81 1.47 -9.61
CA PRO A 109 -13.40 1.34 -8.20
C PRO A 109 -14.54 1.47 -7.19
N SER A 110 -15.53 2.33 -7.46
CA SER A 110 -16.70 2.51 -6.60
C SER A 110 -17.61 1.28 -6.60
N ASP A 111 -17.90 0.72 -7.78
CA ASP A 111 -18.71 -0.49 -7.93
C ASP A 111 -18.01 -1.70 -7.28
N LEU A 112 -16.68 -1.78 -7.41
CA LEU A 112 -15.89 -2.81 -6.71
C LEU A 112 -16.05 -2.70 -5.20
N ASN A 113 -15.90 -1.49 -4.63
CA ASN A 113 -16.07 -1.29 -3.20
C ASN A 113 -17.47 -1.73 -2.75
N LEU A 114 -18.53 -1.30 -3.45
CA LEU A 114 -19.90 -1.67 -3.11
C LEU A 114 -20.10 -3.20 -3.13
N PHE A 115 -19.70 -3.85 -4.23
CA PHE A 115 -19.82 -5.29 -4.38
C PHE A 115 -19.08 -6.08 -3.29
N MET A 116 -17.88 -5.62 -2.92
CA MET A 116 -17.07 -6.28 -1.91
C MET A 116 -17.61 -6.01 -0.50
N ASP A 117 -18.01 -4.77 -0.18
CA ASP A 117 -18.53 -4.38 1.13
C ASP A 117 -19.86 -5.08 1.46
N GLU A 118 -20.68 -5.43 0.45
CA GLU A 118 -21.92 -6.19 0.65
C GLU A 118 -21.69 -7.66 1.02
N ARG A 119 -20.53 -8.24 0.65
CA ARG A 119 -20.28 -9.69 0.72
C ARG A 119 -19.14 -10.08 1.65
N PHE A 120 -18.23 -9.18 1.94
CA PHE A 120 -17.01 -9.43 2.68
C PHE A 120 -16.85 -8.43 3.82
N LYS A 121 -16.23 -8.87 4.91
CA LYS A 121 -15.81 -7.99 6.00
C LYS A 121 -14.60 -7.18 5.57
N VAL A 122 -14.64 -5.86 5.79
CA VAL A 122 -13.48 -4.97 5.62
C VAL A 122 -12.49 -5.19 6.77
N LEU A 123 -11.20 -5.27 6.44
CA LEU A 123 -10.11 -5.31 7.39
C LEU A 123 -9.57 -3.89 7.61
N GLU A 124 -10.12 -3.20 8.61
CA GLU A 124 -9.88 -1.78 8.85
C GLU A 124 -8.41 -1.47 9.16
N GLU A 125 -7.69 -2.39 9.80
CA GLU A 125 -6.29 -2.23 10.21
C GLU A 125 -5.38 -1.97 9.01
N CYS A 126 -5.61 -2.67 7.90
CA CYS A 126 -4.84 -2.58 6.66
C CYS A 126 -5.55 -1.81 5.53
N THR A 127 -6.73 -1.25 5.80
CA THR A 127 -7.51 -0.46 4.83
C THR A 127 -7.31 1.04 5.04
N ASP A 128 -7.21 1.78 3.94
CA ASP A 128 -7.24 3.22 3.82
C ASP A 128 -7.92 3.67 2.50
N SER A 129 -7.76 4.93 2.09
CA SER A 129 -8.35 5.48 0.87
C SER A 129 -7.75 4.94 -0.43
N TYR A 130 -6.53 4.41 -0.39
CA TYR A 130 -5.74 3.97 -1.54
C TYR A 130 -5.65 2.44 -1.62
N ASN A 131 -5.65 1.77 -0.46
CA ASN A 131 -5.55 0.33 -0.32
C ASN A 131 -6.71 -0.19 0.54
N ARG A 132 -7.46 -1.18 0.05
CA ARG A 132 -8.61 -1.73 0.79
C ARG A 132 -8.59 -3.24 0.77
N TRP A 133 -8.76 -3.85 1.94
CA TRP A 133 -8.73 -5.28 2.15
C TRP A 133 -10.07 -5.80 2.64
N TRP A 134 -10.44 -6.97 2.14
CA TRP A 134 -11.68 -7.66 2.46
C TRP A 134 -11.44 -9.13 2.75
N THR A 135 -12.30 -9.75 3.57
CA THR A 135 -12.32 -11.19 3.79
C THR A 135 -13.69 -11.74 4.15
N ASP A 136 -13.95 -12.98 3.77
CA ASP A 136 -15.07 -13.83 4.22
C ASP A 136 -14.54 -15.11 4.88
N GLU A 137 -13.28 -15.10 5.34
CA GLU A 137 -12.49 -16.23 5.87
C GLU A 137 -12.13 -17.34 4.87
N GLN A 138 -12.77 -17.38 3.70
CA GLN A 138 -12.41 -18.31 2.61
C GLN A 138 -11.54 -17.63 1.55
N LEU A 139 -11.76 -16.33 1.36
CA LEU A 139 -11.05 -15.44 0.47
C LEU A 139 -10.53 -14.23 1.25
N PHE A 140 -9.40 -13.71 0.77
CA PHE A 140 -8.88 -12.39 1.09
C PHE A 140 -8.70 -11.66 -0.23
N ALA A 141 -9.22 -10.44 -0.32
CA ALA A 141 -9.14 -9.64 -1.53
C ALA A 141 -8.56 -8.27 -1.22
N VAL A 142 -7.84 -7.71 -2.18
CA VAL A 142 -7.24 -6.39 -2.06
C VAL A 142 -7.51 -5.57 -3.31
N LYS A 143 -7.89 -4.32 -3.10
CA LYS A 143 -7.80 -3.25 -4.09
C LYS A 143 -6.65 -2.34 -3.68
N GLY A 144 -5.65 -2.16 -4.52
CA GLY A 144 -4.52 -1.26 -4.25
C GLY A 144 -4.20 -0.38 -5.46
N VAL A 145 -3.29 0.57 -5.30
CA VAL A 145 -2.81 1.44 -6.38
C VAL A 145 -1.63 0.77 -7.08
N TRP A 146 -1.56 0.85 -8.41
CA TRP A 146 -0.39 0.39 -9.16
C TRP A 146 0.86 1.19 -8.75
N LEU A 147 2.04 0.58 -8.86
CA LEU A 147 3.26 1.25 -8.39
C LEU A 147 3.74 2.37 -9.32
N ASP A 148 3.39 2.28 -10.60
CA ASP A 148 3.84 3.16 -11.68
C ASP A 148 2.79 4.20 -12.10
N ARG A 149 1.54 4.07 -11.62
CA ARG A 149 0.43 4.89 -12.09
C ARG A 149 -0.75 4.95 -11.09
N PRO A 150 -1.58 6.00 -11.12
CA PRO A 150 -2.62 6.25 -10.11
C PRO A 150 -3.90 5.41 -10.26
N GLU A 151 -3.92 4.41 -11.14
CA GLU A 151 -5.03 3.46 -11.27
C GLU A 151 -5.01 2.36 -10.20
N PHE A 152 -6.15 1.71 -10.03
CA PHE A 152 -6.30 0.62 -9.07
C PHE A 152 -6.13 -0.76 -9.72
N TYR A 153 -5.50 -1.66 -8.98
CA TYR A 153 -5.52 -3.10 -9.21
C TYR A 153 -6.43 -3.81 -8.22
N PHE A 154 -6.85 -5.01 -8.59
CA PHE A 154 -7.50 -5.97 -7.72
C PHE A 154 -6.76 -7.30 -7.73
N HIS A 155 -6.67 -7.93 -6.57
CA HIS A 155 -6.08 -9.25 -6.40
C HIS A 155 -6.79 -10.04 -5.31
N VAL A 156 -6.72 -11.37 -5.40
CA VAL A 156 -7.42 -12.28 -4.50
C VAL A 156 -6.55 -13.48 -4.11
N TYR A 157 -6.66 -13.85 -2.84
CA TYR A 157 -6.11 -15.03 -2.19
C TYR A 157 -7.27 -15.87 -1.66
N GLY A 158 -7.12 -17.18 -1.62
CA GLY A 158 -8.21 -18.08 -1.25
C GLY A 158 -7.73 -19.45 -0.81
N LYS A 159 -8.61 -20.19 -0.14
CA LYS A 159 -8.30 -21.58 0.26
C LYS A 159 -8.15 -22.53 -0.93
N THR A 160 -8.71 -22.18 -2.10
CA THR A 160 -8.57 -22.95 -3.34
C THR A 160 -8.48 -22.02 -4.55
N PRO A 161 -7.82 -22.45 -5.66
CA PRO A 161 -7.73 -21.64 -6.87
C PRO A 161 -9.08 -21.38 -7.54
N ARG A 162 -10.04 -22.30 -7.33
CA ARG A 162 -11.40 -22.18 -7.85
C ARG A 162 -12.12 -20.99 -7.23
N LEU A 163 -12.07 -20.82 -5.90
CA LEU A 163 -12.71 -19.69 -5.23
C LEU A 163 -12.19 -18.34 -5.75
N CYS A 164 -10.87 -18.23 -5.94
CA CYS A 164 -10.25 -17.07 -6.54
C CYS A 164 -10.75 -16.82 -7.96
N SER A 165 -10.84 -17.86 -8.78
CA SER A 165 -11.28 -17.76 -10.17
C SER A 165 -12.75 -17.38 -10.31
N ASP A 166 -13.61 -17.97 -9.46
CA ASP A 166 -15.05 -17.70 -9.43
C ASP A 166 -15.32 -16.22 -9.11
N LEU A 167 -14.66 -15.66 -8.07
CA LEU A 167 -14.79 -14.23 -7.74
C LEU A 167 -14.32 -13.32 -8.89
N ILE A 168 -13.18 -13.62 -9.50
CA ILE A 168 -12.67 -12.82 -10.63
C ILE A 168 -13.64 -12.86 -11.82
N ASN A 169 -14.20 -14.04 -12.13
CA ASN A 169 -15.16 -14.17 -13.23
C ASN A 169 -16.43 -13.37 -12.94
N ASP A 170 -16.96 -13.42 -11.72
CA ASP A 170 -18.13 -12.63 -11.31
C ASP A 170 -17.90 -11.12 -11.51
N LEU A 171 -16.73 -10.63 -11.09
CA LEU A 171 -16.36 -9.22 -11.23
C LEU A 171 -16.13 -8.82 -12.69
N LYS A 172 -15.56 -9.70 -13.52
CA LYS A 172 -15.39 -9.48 -14.97
C LYS A 172 -16.72 -9.48 -15.71
N MET A 173 -17.65 -10.37 -15.37
CA MET A 173 -18.99 -10.41 -15.98
C MET A 173 -19.79 -9.13 -15.71
N GLN A 174 -19.59 -8.52 -14.54
CA GLN A 174 -20.20 -7.23 -14.18
C GLN A 174 -19.44 -6.01 -14.76
N GLY A 175 -18.32 -6.23 -15.44
CA GLY A 175 -17.48 -5.15 -15.99
C GLY A 175 -16.81 -4.29 -14.91
N ILE A 176 -16.65 -4.82 -13.69
CA ILE A 176 -15.94 -4.15 -12.59
C ILE A 176 -14.42 -4.24 -12.79
N LEU A 177 -13.95 -5.40 -13.27
CA LEU A 177 -12.57 -5.62 -13.69
C LEU A 177 -12.46 -5.58 -15.22
N LYS A 178 -11.32 -5.11 -15.72
CA LYS A 178 -11.02 -5.22 -17.16
C LYS A 178 -10.84 -6.69 -17.57
N LYS A 179 -11.20 -6.99 -18.83
CA LYS A 179 -11.16 -8.34 -19.40
C LYS A 179 -9.74 -8.87 -19.50
#